data_AF-A0A3C0CVC8-F1
#
_entry.id   AF-A0A3C0CVC8-F1
#
_cell.length_a   1.000
_cell.length_b   1.000
_cell.length_c   1.000
_cell.angle_alpha   90.00
_cell.angle_beta   90.00
_cell.angle_gamma   90.00
#
_symmetry.space_group_name_H-M   'P 1'
#
loop_
_entity.id
_entity.type
_entity.pdbx_description
1 polymer ?
#
loop_
_entity_poly.entity_id
_entity_poly.type
_entity_poly.pdbx_seq_one_letter_code
_entity_poly.pdbx_strand_id
1 'polypeptide(L)'
;GLWGDFKLGSGGKAEYTGDSGLCIECGHCAAVCSAGAVRHSSFPGTPEEIDPSAKPSYAELMSLLKLRRSHRSFKKDPVPGEVIDQLLNAGVLAPSAVNRQTIQYS
;
A
#
# COMPACT_ATOMS: atom_id res chain seq x y z
N GLY A 1 1.18 12.53 -22.75
CA GLY A 1 2.08 12.31 -21.60
C GLY A 1 1.79 10.95 -21.03
N LEU A 2 2.82 10.23 -20.55
CA LEU A 2 2.82 8.80 -20.18
C LEU A 2 2.02 8.43 -18.91
N TRP A 3 1.00 9.20 -18.54
CA TRP A 3 0.20 8.98 -17.34
C TRP A 3 -1.24 8.68 -17.77
N GLY A 4 -1.68 7.44 -17.52
CA GLY A 4 -3.00 6.84 -17.70
C GLY A 4 -4.04 7.56 -18.57
N ASP A 5 -4.72 6.81 -19.45
CA ASP A 5 -5.87 7.36 -20.18
C ASP A 5 -7.02 7.62 -19.20
N PHE A 6 -7.30 8.90 -18.93
CA PHE A 6 -8.43 9.34 -18.13
C PHE A 6 -9.45 10.07 -19.00
N LYS A 7 -10.74 9.85 -18.74
CA LYS A 7 -11.84 10.63 -19.33
C LYS A 7 -12.68 11.26 -18.23
N LEU A 8 -13.35 12.37 -18.54
CA LEU A 8 -14.30 12.97 -17.61
C LEU A 8 -15.51 12.03 -17.46
N GLY A 9 -15.68 11.50 -16.25
CA GLY A 9 -16.80 10.64 -15.88
C GLY A 9 -18.07 11.41 -15.58
N SER A 10 -19.19 10.69 -15.50
CA SER A 10 -20.52 11.27 -15.24
C SER A 10 -20.64 11.97 -13.88
N GLY A 11 -19.76 11.63 -12.93
CA GLY A 11 -19.67 12.26 -11.60
C GLY A 11 -18.73 13.47 -11.52
N GLY A 12 -18.24 14.00 -12.66
CA GLY A 12 -17.30 15.12 -12.68
C GLY A 12 -15.87 14.75 -12.25
N LYS A 13 -15.58 13.46 -12.10
CA LYS A 13 -14.25 12.93 -11.76
C LYS A 13 -13.54 12.39 -13.00
N ALA A 14 -12.21 12.42 -13.00
CA ALA A 14 -11.39 11.76 -13.98
C ALA A 14 -11.44 10.24 -13.75
N GLU A 15 -12.00 9.50 -14.71
CA GLU A 15 -12.13 8.05 -14.66
C GLU A 15 -11.05 7.40 -15.54
N TYR A 16 -10.30 6.46 -14.95
CA TYR A 16 -9.32 5.68 -15.70
C TYR A 16 -10.01 4.74 -16.70
N THR A 17 -9.55 4.72 -17.95
CA THR A 17 -10.19 3.94 -19.03
C THR A 17 -9.41 2.72 -19.49
N GLY A 18 -8.24 2.41 -18.93
CA GLY A 18 -7.56 1.12 -19.17
C GLY A 18 -6.76 1.00 -20.48
N ASP A 19 -6.82 1.96 -21.39
CA ASP A 19 -6.44 1.74 -22.80
C ASP A 19 -4.92 1.62 -23.06
N SER A 20 -4.05 2.12 -22.18
CA SER A 20 -2.60 2.18 -22.43
C SER A 20 -1.79 0.96 -22.00
N GLY A 21 -2.32 0.06 -21.16
CA GLY A 21 -1.55 -1.05 -20.56
C GLY A 21 -0.37 -0.60 -19.65
N LEU A 22 -0.27 0.70 -19.37
CA LEU A 22 0.80 1.30 -18.56
C LEU A 22 0.43 1.39 -17.06
N CYS A 23 -0.84 1.28 -16.72
CA CYS A 23 -1.26 1.31 -15.31
C CYS A 23 -0.89 -0.01 -14.63
N ILE A 24 -0.18 0.11 -13.51
CA ILE A 24 0.20 -1.01 -12.65
C ILE A 24 -0.65 -1.06 -11.36
N GLU A 25 -1.77 -0.32 -11.33
CA GLU A 25 -2.72 -0.30 -10.22
C GLU A 25 -2.10 0.12 -8.87
N CYS A 26 -1.05 0.94 -8.89
CA CYS A 26 -0.31 1.33 -7.68
C CYS A 26 -1.02 2.38 -6.79
N GLY A 27 -2.17 2.90 -7.21
CA GLY A 27 -2.93 3.90 -6.45
C GLY A 27 -2.30 5.31 -6.36
N HIS A 28 -1.08 5.52 -6.87
CA HIS A 28 -0.36 6.79 -6.73
C HIS A 28 -1.15 7.99 -7.27
N CYS A 29 -1.84 7.82 -8.41
CA CYS A 29 -2.66 8.87 -9.01
C CYS A 29 -3.79 9.36 -8.11
N ALA A 30 -4.43 8.45 -7.36
CA ALA A 30 -5.44 8.83 -6.38
C ALA A 30 -4.81 9.43 -5.13
N ALA A 31 -3.73 8.82 -4.61
CA ALA A 31 -3.08 9.24 -3.37
C ALA A 31 -2.51 10.67 -3.41
N VAL A 32 -1.96 11.11 -4.55
CA VAL A 32 -1.41 12.48 -4.68
C VAL A 32 -2.46 13.53 -5.06
N CYS A 33 -3.69 13.11 -5.42
CA CYS A 33 -4.74 14.01 -5.86
C CYS A 33 -5.48 14.62 -4.66
N SER A 34 -5.01 15.77 -4.19
CA SER A 34 -5.63 16.50 -3.08
C SER A 34 -7.09 16.90 -3.33
N ALA A 35 -7.49 17.07 -4.60
CA ALA A 35 -8.87 17.38 -4.98
C ALA A 35 -9.81 16.15 -4.97
N GLY A 36 -9.29 14.93 -4.79
CA GLY A 36 -10.09 13.70 -4.84
C GLY A 36 -10.77 13.47 -6.19
N ALA A 37 -10.16 13.98 -7.27
CA ALA A 37 -10.74 14.04 -8.61
C ALA A 37 -10.50 12.77 -9.44
N VAL A 38 -9.64 11.85 -9.00
CA VAL A 38 -9.32 10.61 -9.72
C VAL A 38 -10.18 9.46 -9.21
N ARG A 39 -10.75 8.67 -10.14
CA ARG A 39 -11.46 7.41 -9.85
C ARG A 39 -10.86 6.27 -10.67
N HIS A 40 -10.59 5.15 -10.01
CA HIS A 40 -10.09 3.92 -10.62
C HIS A 40 -10.85 2.73 -10.04
N SER A 41 -11.24 1.77 -10.88
CA SER A 41 -12.03 0.60 -10.46
C SER A 41 -11.32 -0.27 -9.42
N SER A 42 -10.00 -0.45 -9.56
CA SER A 42 -9.19 -1.28 -8.65
C SER A 42 -8.99 -0.70 -7.25
N PHE A 43 -9.33 0.58 -7.02
CA PHE A 43 -9.30 1.22 -5.69
C PHE A 43 -10.46 2.23 -5.59
N PRO A 44 -11.69 1.75 -5.32
CA PRO A 44 -12.91 2.56 -5.39
C PRO A 44 -13.08 3.56 -4.24
N GLY A 45 -12.23 3.49 -3.22
CA GLY A 45 -12.27 4.34 -2.03
C GLY A 45 -11.39 5.59 -2.12
N THR A 46 -11.52 6.45 -1.12
CA THR A 46 -10.56 7.53 -0.88
C THR A 46 -9.27 6.91 -0.34
N PRO A 47 -8.09 7.31 -0.85
CA PRO A 47 -6.81 6.92 -0.25
C PRO A 47 -6.78 7.26 1.24
N GLU A 48 -6.20 6.39 2.05
CA GLU A 48 -5.95 6.67 3.45
C GLU A 48 -4.91 7.81 3.56
N GLU A 49 -5.21 8.81 4.38
CA GLU A 49 -4.26 9.88 4.68
C GLU A 49 -3.16 9.36 5.61
N ILE A 50 -1.91 9.48 5.18
CA ILE A 50 -0.75 9.12 5.99
C ILE A 50 -0.20 10.40 6.61
N ASP A 51 -0.15 10.46 7.94
CA ASP A 51 0.55 11.53 8.65
C ASP A 51 2.06 11.44 8.36
N PRO A 52 2.66 12.42 7.66
CA PRO A 52 4.08 12.39 7.34
C PRO A 52 4.98 12.46 8.58
N SER A 53 4.44 12.91 9.71
CA SER A 53 5.13 12.96 11.01
C SER A 53 5.16 11.61 11.73
N ALA A 54 4.33 10.64 11.32
CA ALA A 54 4.28 9.29 11.89
C ALA A 54 5.49 8.40 11.51
N LYS A 55 6.51 8.96 10.85
CA LYS A 55 7.73 8.23 10.51
C LYS A 55 8.54 7.96 11.78
N PRO A 56 9.15 6.78 11.94
CA PRO A 56 10.05 6.54 13.06
C PRO A 56 11.23 7.51 12.98
N SER A 57 11.68 7.98 14.14
CA SER A 57 12.94 8.71 14.23
C SER A 57 14.11 7.81 13.79
N TYR A 58 15.23 8.44 13.43
CA TYR A 58 16.45 7.71 13.11
C TYR A 58 16.85 6.75 14.26
N ALA A 59 16.75 7.21 15.51
CA ALA A 59 17.13 6.40 16.68
C ALA A 59 16.22 5.17 16.85
N GLU A 60 14.91 5.32 16.64
CA GLU A 60 13.94 4.22 16.70
C GLU A 60 14.17 3.21 15.58
N LEU A 61 14.36 3.68 14.35
CA LEU A 61 14.66 2.82 13.20
C LEU A 61 15.96 2.04 13.43
N MET A 62 17.03 2.72 13.88
CA MET A 62 18.30 2.06 14.17
C MET A 62 18.19 1.04 15.30
N SER A 63 17.36 1.31 16.32
CA SER A 63 17.09 0.37 17.40
C SER A 63 16.38 -0.87 16.89
N LEU A 64 15.33 -0.72 16.07
CA LEU A 64 14.62 -1.83 15.42
C LEU A 64 15.59 -2.71 14.61
N LEU A 65 16.43 -2.11 13.76
CA LEU A 65 17.39 -2.83 12.94
C LEU A 65 18.44 -3.57 13.80
N LYS A 66 18.91 -2.97 14.89
CA LYS A 66 19.86 -3.58 15.82
C LYS A 66 19.24 -4.71 16.65
N LEU A 67 17.97 -4.63 17.01
CA LEU A 67 17.28 -5.64 17.82
C LEU A 67 16.80 -6.83 16.99
N ARG A 68 16.39 -6.61 15.74
CA ARG A 68 15.85 -7.67 14.88
C ARG A 68 16.91 -8.75 14.63
N ARG A 69 16.64 -9.96 15.09
CA ARG A 69 17.43 -11.16 14.83
C ARG A 69 16.52 -12.29 14.38
N SER A 70 17.07 -13.20 13.59
CA SER A 70 16.38 -14.47 13.31
C SER A 70 16.31 -15.27 14.61
N HIS A 71 15.11 -15.39 15.17
CA HIS A 71 14.86 -16.23 16.33
C HIS A 71 14.49 -17.63 15.87
N ARG A 72 15.00 -18.68 16.54
CA ARG A 72 14.74 -20.09 16.17
C ARG A 72 14.26 -20.96 17.35
N SER A 73 13.98 -20.34 18.49
CA SER A 73 13.42 -21.00 19.67
C SER A 73 12.12 -20.30 20.04
N PHE A 74 10.99 -20.99 20.06
CA PHE A 74 9.68 -20.36 20.28
C PHE A 74 9.01 -20.94 21.51
N LYS A 75 8.21 -20.12 22.20
CA LYS A 75 7.31 -20.61 23.23
C LYS A 75 6.21 -21.47 22.59
N LYS A 76 5.57 -22.32 23.40
CA LYS A 76 4.45 -23.17 22.94
C LYS A 76 3.13 -22.40 22.85
N ASP A 77 3.09 -21.19 23.40
CA ASP A 77 1.90 -20.35 23.39
C ASP A 77 1.53 -19.98 21.95
N PRO A 78 0.25 -20.11 21.56
CA PRO A 78 -0.20 -19.69 20.24
C PRO A 78 -0.14 -18.16 20.11
N VAL A 79 0.14 -17.68 18.89
CA VAL A 79 0.05 -16.25 18.57
C VAL A 79 -1.44 -15.87 18.39
N PRO A 80 -1.93 -14.79 19.02
CA PRO A 80 -3.31 -14.33 18.80
C PRO A 80 -3.58 -14.03 17.33
N GLY A 81 -4.77 -14.36 16.84
CA GLY A 81 -5.16 -14.17 15.43
C GLY A 81 -5.04 -12.71 14.98
N GLU A 82 -5.43 -11.76 15.83
CA GLU A 82 -5.31 -10.32 15.55
C GLU A 82 -3.85 -9.88 15.27
N VAL A 83 -2.88 -10.52 15.93
CA VAL A 83 -1.45 -10.22 15.71
C VAL A 83 -1.01 -10.77 14.36
N ILE A 84 -1.52 -11.95 13.96
CA ILE A 84 -1.28 -12.49 12.63
C ILE A 84 -1.85 -11.56 11.56
N ASP A 85 -3.08 -11.07 11.74
CA ASP A 85 -3.71 -10.14 10.80
C ASP A 85 -2.91 -8.84 10.65
N GLN A 86 -2.41 -8.28 11.76
CA GLN A 86 -1.52 -7.12 11.74
C GLN A 86 -0.23 -7.38 10.95
N LEU A 87 0.37 -8.56 11.12
CA LEU A 87 1.59 -8.96 10.40
C LEU A 87 1.34 -9.12 8.90
N LEU A 88 0.21 -9.73 8.52
CA LEU A 88 -0.18 -9.92 7.12
C LEU A 88 -0.46 -8.57 6.45
N ASN A 89 -1.21 -7.68 7.12
CA ASN A 89 -1.49 -6.33 6.62
C ASN A 89 -0.19 -5.54 6.40
N ALA A 90 0.76 -5.61 7.34
CA ALA A 90 2.07 -4.97 7.16
C ALA A 90 2.84 -5.53 5.95
N GLY A 91 2.71 -6.83 5.67
CA GLY A 91 3.33 -7.48 4.52
C GLY A 91 2.76 -7.01 3.17
N VAL A 92 1.43 -6.86 3.08
CA VAL A 92 0.75 -6.40 1.85
C VAL A 92 1.12 -4.95 1.49
N LEU A 93 1.43 -4.11 2.48
CA LEU A 93 1.87 -2.72 2.27
C LEU A 93 3.32 -2.60 1.80
N ALA A 94 4.09 -3.69 1.79
CA ALA A 94 5.49 -3.64 1.37
C ALA A 94 5.62 -3.34 -0.14
N PRO A 95 6.61 -2.53 -0.55
CA PRO A 95 6.81 -2.24 -1.96
C PRO A 95 7.20 -3.49 -2.73
N SER A 96 6.61 -3.68 -3.92
CA SER A 96 6.95 -4.75 -4.85
C SER A 96 7.20 -4.21 -6.25
N ALA A 97 8.04 -4.90 -7.02
CA ALA A 97 8.36 -4.49 -8.38
C ALA A 97 7.08 -4.38 -9.22
N VAL A 98 6.87 -3.20 -9.83
CA VAL A 98 5.68 -2.84 -10.63
C VAL A 98 4.35 -3.22 -9.95
N ASN A 99 4.27 -3.10 -8.62
CA ASN A 99 3.09 -3.41 -7.82
C ASN A 99 2.55 -4.84 -8.03
N ARG A 100 3.42 -5.82 -8.34
CA ARG A 100 2.99 -7.19 -8.64
C ARG A 100 2.34 -7.93 -7.48
N GLN A 101 2.70 -7.58 -6.23
CA GLN A 101 2.15 -8.20 -5.01
C GLN A 101 2.09 -9.74 -5.08
N THR A 102 3.13 -10.38 -5.64
CA THR A 102 3.14 -11.84 -5.93
C THR A 102 3.27 -12.73 -4.69
N ILE A 103 3.24 -12.17 -3.48
CA ILE A 103 3.43 -12.92 -2.25
C ILE A 103 2.07 -13.47 -1.82
N GLN A 104 2.01 -14.78 -1.57
CA GLN A 104 0.85 -15.45 -1.00
C GLN A 104 1.24 -16.06 0.34
N TYR A 105 0.37 -15.92 1.33
CA TYR A 105 0.52 -16.49 2.66
C TYR A 105 -0.50 -17.63 2.80
N SER A 106 -0.05 -18.80 3.25
CA SER A 106 -0.85 -20.03 3.39
C SER A 106 -0.82 -20.54 4.82
#